data_AF-A0A356KPG5-F1
#
_entry.id   AF-A0A356KPG5-F1
#
_cell.length_a   1.000
_cell.length_b   1.000
_cell.length_c   1.000
_cell.angle_alpha   90.00
_cell.angle_beta   90.00
_cell.angle_gamma   90.00
#
_symmetry.space_group_name_H-M   'P 1'
#
loop_
_entity.id
_entity.type
_entity.pdbx_description
1 polymer ?
#
loop_
_entity_poly.entity_id
_entity_poly.type
_entity_poly.pdbx_seq_one_letter_code
_entity_poly.pdbx_strand_id
1 'polypeptide(L)'
;AEAARRRLGLELSALERLERREREEHLARRGGAEGRARAEAWGWPNLYTETKALAEALLAEQRGGVALTVVRPTIVEAAWRDPFPGWNEGLHTSAPLTYALTHGPLRALPARAELVLDVVPVDEVARGLSLACAAALEQPPSEPRVLHLGSSTSNPFSLRRVIELTALARRTPREGAFQARELLELDASAGGEPLYRAQVPWARRLIGGSGRALGELAEALGGEAHSQGLRARAARRLAGVARRASKAERGLRKVEEAVDRFRPFVAEHEHVFVSEAVEGLSARLAEGERGRFGWGVPGLDWGAFWPEVQLPGLETWVYPRLEGRRPPR
;
A
#
# COMPACT_ATOMS: atom_id res chain seq x y z
N ALA A 1 -6.81 -38.11 41.31
CA ALA A 1 -5.38 -37.78 41.21
C ALA A 1 -4.89 -37.65 39.76
N GLU A 2 -5.18 -38.62 38.90
CA GLU A 2 -4.66 -38.65 37.51
C GLU A 2 -5.25 -37.55 36.59
N ALA A 3 -6.54 -37.24 36.74
CA ALA A 3 -7.18 -36.14 36.00
C ALA A 3 -6.61 -34.75 36.36
N ALA A 4 -6.25 -34.54 37.63
CA ALA A 4 -5.62 -33.30 38.08
C ALA A 4 -4.19 -33.15 37.52
N ARG A 5 -3.43 -34.25 37.46
CA ARG A 5 -2.09 -34.27 36.82
C ARG A 5 -2.16 -33.99 35.32
N ARG A 6 -3.15 -34.55 34.60
CA ARG A 6 -3.36 -34.23 33.17
C ARG A 6 -3.74 -32.77 32.93
N ARG A 7 -4.60 -32.19 33.77
CA ARG A 7 -4.98 -30.77 33.69
C ARG A 7 -3.80 -29.84 33.93
N LEU A 8 -3.00 -30.10 34.97
CA LEU A 8 -1.77 -29.35 35.26
C LEU A 8 -0.74 -29.47 34.11
N GLY A 9 -0.58 -30.66 33.51
CA GLY A 9 0.29 -30.84 32.34
C GLY A 9 -0.17 -30.07 31.10
N LEU A 10 -1.48 -29.98 30.86
CA LEU A 10 -2.04 -29.17 29.77
C LEU A 10 -1.85 -27.68 30.01
N GLU A 11 -2.06 -27.19 31.24
CA GLU A 11 -1.85 -25.79 31.64
C GLU A 11 -0.37 -25.38 31.56
N LEU A 12 0.56 -26.24 31.98
CA LEU A 12 2.01 -26.05 31.81
C LEU A 12 2.39 -25.96 30.33
N SER A 13 1.89 -26.87 29.49
CA SER A 13 2.17 -26.82 28.05
C SER A 13 1.61 -25.55 27.38
N ALA A 14 0.51 -25.01 27.90
CA ALA A 14 -0.08 -23.76 27.39
C ALA A 14 0.75 -22.54 27.80
N LEU A 15 1.25 -22.52 29.04
CA LEU A 15 2.17 -21.49 29.54
C LEU A 15 3.49 -21.48 28.76
N GLU A 16 4.09 -22.64 28.49
CA GLU A 16 5.32 -22.74 27.69
C GLU A 16 5.13 -22.22 26.25
N ARG A 17 3.97 -22.48 25.64
CA ARG A 17 3.62 -21.94 24.30
C ARG A 17 3.45 -20.42 24.35
N LEU A 18 2.83 -19.89 25.40
CA LEU A 18 2.67 -18.43 25.57
C LEU A 18 4.01 -17.76 25.80
N GLU A 19 4.87 -18.31 26.65
CA GLU A 19 6.20 -17.76 26.92
C GLU A 19 7.08 -17.77 25.67
N ARG A 20 7.08 -18.87 24.90
CA ARG A 20 7.79 -18.93 23.63
C ARG A 20 7.31 -17.86 22.66
N ARG A 21 5.98 -17.71 22.52
CA ARG A 21 5.39 -16.71 21.65
C ARG A 21 5.77 -15.28 22.08
N GLU A 22 5.69 -14.96 23.37
CA GLU A 22 6.12 -13.65 23.90
C GLU A 22 7.60 -13.39 23.65
N ARG A 23 8.47 -14.40 23.82
CA ARG A 23 9.90 -14.28 23.50
C ARG A 23 10.14 -14.03 22.02
N GLU A 24 9.49 -14.79 21.14
CA GLU A 24 9.58 -14.60 19.69
C GLU A 24 9.08 -13.22 19.27
N GLU A 25 7.94 -12.77 19.83
CA GLU A 25 7.42 -11.42 19.59
C GLU A 25 8.36 -10.34 20.13
N HIS A 26 8.94 -10.52 21.31
CA HIS A 26 9.91 -9.58 21.89
C HIS A 26 11.17 -9.48 21.04
N LEU A 27 11.74 -10.60 20.61
CA LEU A 27 12.90 -10.66 19.73
C LEU A 27 12.60 -10.02 18.37
N ALA A 28 11.43 -10.29 17.79
CA ALA A 28 11.00 -9.67 16.55
C ALA A 28 10.83 -8.16 16.68
N ARG A 29 10.25 -7.66 17.79
CA ARG A 29 10.12 -6.22 18.06
C ARG A 29 11.49 -5.56 18.19
N ARG A 30 12.38 -6.19 18.96
CA ARG A 30 13.71 -5.65 19.25
C ARG A 30 14.59 -5.65 18.00
N GLY A 31 14.65 -6.77 17.27
CA GLY A 31 15.36 -6.86 15.99
C GLY A 31 14.79 -5.90 14.93
N GLY A 32 13.46 -5.69 14.91
CA GLY A 32 12.84 -4.69 14.04
C GLY A 32 13.21 -3.25 14.41
N ALA A 33 13.36 -2.93 15.69
CA ALA A 33 13.77 -1.60 16.15
C ALA A 33 15.25 -1.32 15.85
N GLU A 34 16.12 -2.27 16.19
CA GLU A 34 17.56 -2.18 15.90
C GLU A 34 17.82 -2.11 14.38
N GLY A 35 17.09 -2.89 13.59
CA GLY A 35 17.14 -2.82 12.13
C GLY A 35 16.71 -1.46 11.58
N ARG A 36 15.62 -0.86 12.09
CA ARG A 36 15.21 0.49 11.66
C ARG A 36 16.25 1.55 12.00
N ALA A 37 16.82 1.50 13.20
CA ALA A 37 17.86 2.43 13.62
C ALA A 37 19.12 2.31 12.73
N ARG A 38 19.50 1.09 12.35
CA ARG A 38 20.62 0.86 11.44
C ARG A 38 20.33 1.35 10.02
N ALA A 39 19.14 1.06 9.49
CA ALA A 39 18.70 1.56 8.19
C ALA A 39 18.78 3.10 8.13
N GLU A 40 18.25 3.78 9.16
CA GLU A 40 18.33 5.24 9.28
C GLU A 40 19.79 5.74 9.36
N ALA A 41 20.62 5.11 10.20
CA ALA A 41 22.03 5.48 10.35
C ALA A 41 22.84 5.32 9.05
N TRP A 42 22.44 4.39 8.18
CA TRP A 42 23.05 4.13 6.87
C TRP A 42 22.39 4.88 5.71
N GLY A 43 21.38 5.73 5.99
CA GLY A 43 20.68 6.52 4.98
C GLY A 43 19.67 5.73 4.14
N TRP A 44 19.23 4.56 4.58
CA TRP A 44 18.16 3.81 3.93
C TRP A 44 16.78 4.31 4.40
N PRO A 45 15.82 4.52 3.48
CA PRO A 45 14.50 5.07 3.82
C PRO A 45 13.67 4.13 4.71
N ASN A 46 13.95 2.82 4.66
CA ASN A 46 13.38 1.86 5.58
C ASN A 46 14.21 0.57 5.68
N LEU A 47 13.86 -0.27 6.66
CA LEU A 47 14.46 -1.58 6.88
C LEU A 47 14.34 -2.50 5.64
N TYR A 48 13.26 -2.41 4.86
CA TYR A 48 13.09 -3.26 3.68
C TYR A 48 14.14 -2.92 2.60
N THR A 49 14.33 -1.65 2.26
CA THR A 49 15.33 -1.23 1.26
C THR A 49 16.75 -1.57 1.70
N GLU A 50 17.05 -1.42 3.00
CA GLU A 50 18.34 -1.85 3.57
C GLU A 50 18.55 -3.36 3.36
N THR A 51 17.57 -4.20 3.71
CA THR A 51 17.71 -5.65 3.57
C THR A 51 17.91 -6.09 2.13
N LYS A 52 17.28 -5.40 1.16
CA LYS A 52 17.45 -5.68 -0.27
C LYS A 52 18.83 -5.27 -0.75
N ALA A 53 19.33 -4.11 -0.35
CA ALA A 53 20.69 -3.68 -0.68
C ALA A 53 21.76 -4.61 -0.11
N LEU A 54 21.60 -5.07 1.14
CA LEU A 54 22.48 -6.07 1.73
C LEU A 54 22.46 -7.39 0.95
N ALA A 55 21.27 -7.85 0.54
CA ALA A 55 21.15 -9.06 -0.28
C ALA A 55 21.85 -8.92 -1.64
N GLU A 56 21.69 -7.77 -2.31
CA GLU A 56 22.38 -7.49 -3.58
C GLU A 56 23.90 -7.49 -3.43
N ALA A 57 24.43 -6.86 -2.36
CA ALA A 57 25.85 -6.85 -2.06
C ALA A 57 26.39 -8.26 -1.80
N LEU A 58 25.68 -9.05 -0.97
CA LEU A 58 26.05 -10.44 -0.68
C LEU A 58 26.03 -11.32 -1.94
N LEU A 59 25.03 -11.16 -2.81
CA LEU A 59 24.98 -11.88 -4.08
C LEU A 59 26.14 -11.49 -4.98
N ALA A 60 26.48 -10.21 -5.07
CA ALA A 60 27.61 -9.74 -5.85
C ALA A 60 28.94 -10.32 -5.33
N GLU A 61 29.12 -10.40 -4.01
CA GLU A 61 30.31 -10.96 -3.38
C GLU A 61 30.42 -12.49 -3.53
N GLN A 62 29.30 -13.22 -3.36
CA GLN A 62 29.28 -14.68 -3.25
C GLN A 62 28.92 -15.42 -4.55
N ARG A 63 28.66 -14.72 -5.67
CA ARG A 63 28.21 -15.34 -6.93
C ARG A 63 29.19 -16.35 -7.55
N GLY A 64 30.48 -16.29 -7.20
CA GLY A 64 31.52 -17.10 -7.86
C GLY A 64 31.53 -16.90 -9.38
N GLY A 65 31.43 -18.00 -10.13
CA GLY A 65 31.40 -18.01 -11.60
C GLY A 65 30.00 -17.92 -12.24
N VAL A 66 28.97 -17.54 -11.48
CA VAL A 66 27.59 -17.43 -11.98
C VAL A 66 27.32 -16.01 -12.46
N ALA A 67 26.79 -15.86 -13.69
CA ALA A 67 26.34 -14.57 -14.19
C ALA A 67 25.21 -14.01 -13.32
N LEU A 68 25.33 -12.74 -12.93
CA LEU A 68 24.40 -12.07 -12.02
C LEU A 68 23.72 -10.90 -12.72
N THR A 69 22.39 -10.94 -12.78
CA THR A 69 21.55 -9.82 -13.17
C THR A 69 20.62 -9.47 -12.02
N VAL A 70 20.74 -8.27 -11.48
CA VAL A 70 19.86 -7.72 -10.45
C VAL A 70 18.80 -6.86 -11.13
N VAL A 71 17.54 -7.17 -10.87
CA VAL A 71 16.40 -6.41 -11.41
C VAL A 71 15.73 -5.64 -10.26
N ARG A 72 15.65 -4.33 -10.42
CA ARG A 72 15.11 -3.37 -9.44
C ARG A 72 13.82 -2.75 -9.99
N PRO A 73 12.66 -3.41 -9.81
CA PRO A 73 11.39 -2.78 -10.09
C PRO A 73 11.09 -1.68 -9.08
N THR A 74 10.38 -0.65 -9.53
CA THR A 74 9.84 0.41 -8.68
C THR A 74 8.52 -0.05 -8.06
N ILE A 75 7.61 0.87 -7.74
CA ILE A 75 6.34 0.50 -7.09
C ILE A 75 5.50 -0.29 -8.10
N VAL A 76 5.39 -1.61 -7.86
CA VAL A 76 4.59 -2.48 -8.71
C VAL A 76 3.10 -2.27 -8.44
N GLU A 77 2.35 -1.99 -9.50
CA GLU A 77 0.92 -1.74 -9.47
C GLU A 77 0.14 -2.74 -10.33
N ALA A 78 -1.19 -2.58 -10.41
CA ALA A 78 -2.07 -3.53 -11.09
C ALA A 78 -1.66 -3.75 -12.55
N ALA A 79 -2.02 -4.92 -13.08
CA ALA A 79 -1.80 -5.28 -14.46
C ALA A 79 -2.42 -4.25 -15.40
N TRP A 80 -1.65 -3.84 -16.40
CA TRP A 80 -2.17 -3.02 -17.49
C TRP A 80 -3.01 -3.86 -18.45
N ARG A 81 -2.52 -5.05 -18.80
CA ARG A 81 -3.12 -5.94 -19.80
C ARG A 81 -3.21 -7.38 -19.31
N ASP A 82 -2.12 -7.96 -18.85
CA ASP A 82 -2.00 -9.39 -18.54
C ASP A 82 -1.95 -9.65 -17.02
N PRO A 83 -2.67 -10.64 -16.45
CA PRO A 83 -3.59 -11.57 -17.10
C PRO A 83 -4.93 -10.95 -17.50
N PHE A 84 -5.31 -9.83 -16.88
CA PHE A 84 -6.40 -8.96 -17.30
C PHE A 84 -6.20 -7.56 -16.66
N PRO A 85 -6.76 -6.49 -17.26
CA PRO A 85 -6.61 -5.13 -16.72
C PRO A 85 -7.11 -5.01 -15.28
N GLY A 86 -6.29 -4.44 -14.41
CA GLY A 86 -6.62 -4.20 -13.01
C GLY A 86 -6.39 -5.41 -12.10
N TRP A 87 -5.86 -6.53 -12.61
CA TRP A 87 -5.44 -7.64 -11.75
C TRP A 87 -4.35 -7.18 -10.78
N ASN A 88 -4.54 -7.48 -9.49
CA ASN A 88 -3.61 -7.08 -8.44
C ASN A 88 -3.66 -8.10 -7.30
N GLU A 89 -2.50 -8.48 -6.77
CA GLU A 89 -2.39 -9.31 -5.58
C GLU A 89 -1.47 -8.66 -4.54
N GLY A 90 -2.08 -7.99 -3.56
CA GLY A 90 -1.33 -7.50 -2.41
C GLY A 90 -1.82 -6.15 -1.90
N LEU A 91 -1.13 -5.65 -0.90
CA LEU A 91 -1.27 -4.26 -0.47
C LEU A 91 0.00 -3.51 -0.91
N HIS A 92 -0.10 -2.81 -2.04
CA HIS A 92 1.01 -2.04 -2.62
C HIS A 92 0.97 -0.57 -2.17
N THR A 93 2.05 0.16 -2.45
CA THR A 93 2.28 1.53 -1.95
C THR A 93 1.19 2.53 -2.33
N SER A 94 0.69 2.50 -3.57
CA SER A 94 -0.37 3.45 -3.94
C SER A 94 -1.72 3.13 -3.28
N ALA A 95 -1.95 1.90 -2.82
CA ALA A 95 -3.27 1.49 -2.34
C ALA A 95 -3.72 2.23 -1.07
N PRO A 96 -2.90 2.34 -0.01
CA PRO A 96 -3.26 3.18 1.14
C PRO A 96 -3.37 4.67 0.78
N LEU A 97 -2.51 5.17 -0.12
CA LEU A 97 -2.52 6.57 -0.56
C LEU A 97 -3.83 6.92 -1.28
N THR A 98 -4.19 6.11 -2.27
CA THR A 98 -5.42 6.25 -3.05
C THR A 98 -6.65 5.99 -2.17
N TYR A 99 -6.60 5.03 -1.25
CA TYR A 99 -7.67 4.78 -0.28
C TYR A 99 -7.90 6.00 0.62
N ALA A 100 -6.84 6.66 1.09
CA ALA A 100 -6.94 7.89 1.88
C ALA A 100 -7.71 8.99 1.15
N LEU A 101 -7.43 9.16 -0.14
CA LEU A 101 -8.06 10.16 -1.01
C LEU A 101 -9.50 9.81 -1.38
N THR A 102 -9.78 8.53 -1.60
CA THR A 102 -11.07 8.04 -2.12
C THR A 102 -12.10 7.77 -1.02
N HIS A 103 -11.65 7.24 0.12
CA HIS A 103 -12.51 6.76 1.21
C HIS A 103 -12.37 7.57 2.51
N GLY A 104 -11.41 8.50 2.57
CA GLY A 104 -11.15 9.34 3.74
C GLY A 104 -11.67 10.78 3.63
N PRO A 105 -11.74 11.50 4.76
CA PRO A 105 -12.03 12.93 4.80
C PRO A 105 -10.81 13.80 4.46
N LEU A 106 -9.62 13.19 4.32
CA LEU A 106 -8.38 13.90 4.02
C LEU A 106 -8.41 14.41 2.58
N ARG A 107 -8.00 15.67 2.38
CA ARG A 107 -7.94 16.33 1.06
C ARG A 107 -6.54 16.82 0.73
N ALA A 108 -5.71 17.08 1.71
CA ALA A 108 -4.27 17.26 1.55
C ALA A 108 -3.52 15.96 1.88
N LEU A 109 -2.54 15.57 1.06
CA LEU A 109 -1.55 14.57 1.44
C LEU A 109 -0.21 15.25 1.68
N PRO A 110 0.59 14.83 2.67
CA PRO A 110 1.92 15.39 2.95
C PRO A 110 2.88 14.89 1.87
N ALA A 111 2.78 15.50 0.69
CA ALA A 111 3.46 15.09 -0.53
C ALA A 111 4.00 16.33 -1.25
N ARG A 112 5.16 16.18 -1.90
CA ARG A 112 5.70 17.21 -2.80
C ARG A 112 5.14 16.97 -4.19
N ALA A 113 4.42 17.96 -4.72
CA ALA A 113 3.61 17.80 -5.93
C ALA A 113 4.44 17.43 -7.17
N GLU A 114 5.69 17.88 -7.21
CA GLU A 114 6.62 17.72 -8.33
C GLU A 114 7.33 16.37 -8.33
N LEU A 115 7.36 15.65 -7.21
CA LEU A 115 8.04 14.35 -7.14
C LEU A 115 7.33 13.31 -7.99
N VAL A 116 8.11 12.45 -8.64
CA VAL A 116 7.59 11.31 -9.39
C VAL A 116 7.25 10.18 -8.41
N LEU A 117 6.00 9.71 -8.47
CA LEU A 117 5.64 8.43 -7.87
C LEU A 117 5.96 7.36 -8.90
N ASP A 118 7.16 6.79 -8.80
CA ASP A 118 7.60 5.80 -9.78
C ASP A 118 6.84 4.48 -9.59
N VAL A 119 5.84 4.28 -10.46
CA VAL A 119 4.98 3.10 -10.53
C VAL A 119 5.16 2.37 -11.85
N VAL A 120 5.01 1.06 -11.82
CA VAL A 120 5.11 0.17 -12.97
C VAL A 120 4.03 -0.92 -12.90
N PRO A 121 3.27 -1.20 -13.98
CA PRO A 121 2.34 -2.32 -14.02
C PRO A 121 3.05 -3.67 -13.84
N VAL A 122 2.45 -4.60 -13.11
CA VAL A 122 3.05 -5.93 -12.84
C VAL A 122 3.36 -6.76 -14.09
N ASP A 123 2.57 -6.62 -15.14
CA ASP A 123 2.81 -7.29 -16.43
C ASP A 123 3.98 -6.68 -17.22
N GLU A 124 4.19 -5.37 -17.09
CA GLU A 124 5.40 -4.74 -17.62
C GLU A 124 6.64 -5.21 -16.85
N VAL A 125 6.54 -5.39 -15.52
CA VAL A 125 7.63 -6.01 -14.73
C VAL A 125 7.93 -7.43 -15.22
N ALA A 126 6.91 -8.23 -15.53
CA ALA A 126 7.11 -9.59 -16.07
C ALA A 126 7.80 -9.57 -17.45
N ARG A 127 7.46 -8.60 -18.32
CA ARG A 127 8.13 -8.39 -19.61
C ARG A 127 9.59 -7.96 -19.40
N GLY A 128 9.85 -7.02 -18.51
CA GLY A 128 11.20 -6.58 -18.13
C GLY A 128 12.05 -7.70 -17.55
N LEU A 129 11.47 -8.58 -16.72
CA LEU A 129 12.15 -9.78 -16.22
C LEU A 129 12.47 -10.77 -17.36
N SER A 130 11.55 -10.96 -18.31
CA SER A 130 11.79 -11.83 -19.47
C SER A 130 12.97 -11.32 -20.32
N LEU A 131 13.02 -10.01 -20.57
CA LEU A 131 14.14 -9.34 -21.23
C LEU A 131 15.45 -9.51 -20.45
N ALA A 132 15.40 -9.31 -19.13
CA ALA A 132 16.57 -9.49 -18.26
C ALA A 132 17.10 -10.92 -18.30
N CYS A 133 16.21 -11.93 -18.27
CA CYS A 133 16.58 -13.33 -18.39
C CYS A 133 17.25 -13.64 -19.73
N ALA A 134 16.67 -13.19 -20.85
CA ALA A 134 17.26 -13.38 -22.17
C ALA A 134 18.66 -12.75 -22.24
N ALA A 135 18.80 -11.53 -21.72
CA ALA A 135 20.05 -10.81 -21.77
C ALA A 135 21.12 -11.35 -20.78
N ALA A 136 20.69 -12.04 -19.71
CA ALA A 136 21.60 -12.75 -18.80
C ALA A 136 22.22 -14.00 -19.43
N LEU A 137 21.54 -14.64 -20.39
CA LEU A 137 22.09 -15.79 -21.14
C LEU A 137 23.26 -15.41 -22.05
N GLU A 138 23.32 -14.15 -22.46
CA GLU A 138 24.40 -13.60 -23.29
C GLU A 138 25.55 -13.01 -22.45
N GLN A 139 25.39 -12.93 -21.13
CA GLN A 139 26.27 -12.17 -20.25
C GLN A 139 27.43 -13.02 -19.72
N PRO A 140 28.68 -12.54 -19.82
CA PRO A 140 29.81 -13.23 -19.20
C PRO A 140 29.69 -13.15 -17.65
N PRO A 141 30.08 -14.19 -16.90
CA PRO A 141 30.01 -14.19 -15.44
C PRO A 141 30.81 -13.06 -14.73
N SER A 142 31.78 -12.47 -15.43
CA SER A 142 32.63 -11.40 -14.93
C SER A 142 31.91 -10.06 -14.76
N GLU A 143 30.75 -9.85 -15.38
CA GLU A 143 30.08 -8.54 -15.44
C GLU A 143 28.71 -8.62 -14.79
N PRO A 144 28.53 -8.25 -13.51
CA PRO A 144 27.20 -8.10 -12.92
C PRO A 144 26.42 -6.97 -13.60
N ARG A 145 25.12 -7.18 -13.82
CA ARG A 145 24.22 -6.18 -14.41
C ARG A 145 23.15 -5.76 -13.42
N VAL A 146 22.78 -4.48 -13.45
CA VAL A 146 21.62 -3.95 -12.74
C VAL A 146 20.65 -3.36 -13.76
N LEU A 147 19.38 -3.76 -13.71
CA LEU A 147 18.31 -3.14 -14.50
C LEU A 147 17.30 -2.49 -13.56
N HIS A 148 16.93 -1.25 -13.85
CA HIS A 148 15.76 -0.63 -13.23
C HIS A 148 14.54 -0.84 -14.12
N LEU A 149 13.42 -1.22 -13.50
CA LEU A 149 12.12 -1.31 -14.16
C LEU A 149 11.22 -0.25 -13.53
N GLY A 150 11.26 0.96 -14.10
CA GLY A 150 10.50 2.11 -13.58
C GLY A 150 10.08 3.06 -14.69
N SER A 151 9.28 4.06 -14.32
CA SER A 151 8.70 5.05 -15.23
C SER A 151 9.37 6.42 -15.14
N SER A 152 10.22 6.69 -14.14
CA SER A 152 10.75 8.04 -13.86
C SER A 152 11.35 8.75 -15.07
N THR A 153 12.15 8.05 -15.86
CA THR A 153 12.91 8.65 -16.96
C THR A 153 12.17 8.64 -18.29
N SER A 154 11.36 7.61 -18.56
CA SER A 154 10.67 7.47 -19.84
C SER A 154 9.20 7.86 -19.85
N ASN A 155 8.52 7.83 -18.71
CA ASN A 155 7.11 8.22 -18.60
C ASN A 155 6.76 8.71 -17.18
N PRO A 156 7.32 9.84 -16.73
CA PRO A 156 7.22 10.30 -15.34
C PRO A 156 5.77 10.55 -14.91
N PHE A 157 5.41 10.00 -13.74
CA PHE A 157 4.08 10.18 -13.15
C PHE A 157 4.16 10.95 -11.83
N SER A 158 3.94 12.27 -11.89
CA SER A 158 4.07 13.14 -10.72
C SER A 158 2.99 12.89 -9.67
N LEU A 159 3.32 13.11 -8.39
CA LEU A 159 2.36 13.03 -7.29
C LEU A 159 1.18 14.00 -7.47
N ARG A 160 1.41 15.18 -8.05
CA ARG A 160 0.32 16.07 -8.47
C ARG A 160 -0.67 15.34 -9.37
N ARG A 161 -0.18 14.67 -10.41
CA ARG A 161 -1.02 13.96 -11.39
C ARG A 161 -1.73 12.76 -10.76
N VAL A 162 -1.04 12.00 -9.90
CA VAL A 162 -1.63 10.91 -9.12
C VAL A 162 -2.83 11.40 -8.30
N ILE A 163 -2.65 12.51 -7.58
CA ILE A 163 -3.69 13.09 -6.72
C ILE A 163 -4.87 13.61 -7.55
N GLU A 164 -4.60 14.34 -8.63
CA GLU A 164 -5.61 14.85 -9.56
C GLU A 164 -6.43 13.71 -10.17
N LEU A 165 -5.79 12.69 -10.75
CA LEU A 165 -6.48 11.57 -11.38
C LEU A 165 -7.28 10.75 -10.36
N THR A 166 -6.76 10.60 -9.14
CA THR A 166 -7.48 9.93 -8.05
C THR A 166 -8.70 10.72 -7.60
N ALA A 167 -8.58 12.05 -7.50
CA ALA A 167 -9.70 12.92 -7.17
C ALA A 167 -10.77 12.92 -8.28
N LEU A 168 -10.35 12.97 -9.55
CA LEU A 168 -11.24 12.93 -10.72
C LEU A 168 -12.00 11.60 -10.81
N ALA A 169 -11.31 10.47 -10.64
CA ALA A 169 -11.93 9.15 -10.68
C ALA A 169 -13.09 8.99 -9.67
N ARG A 170 -12.98 9.69 -8.54
CA ARG A 170 -13.95 9.68 -7.44
C ARG A 170 -15.17 10.59 -7.70
N ARG A 171 -15.08 11.56 -8.61
CA ARG A 171 -16.22 12.43 -8.98
C ARG A 171 -17.28 11.67 -9.77
N THR A 172 -16.92 10.55 -10.38
CA THR A 172 -17.88 9.60 -10.95
C THR A 172 -18.56 8.84 -9.80
N PRO A 173 -19.88 8.94 -9.61
CA PRO A 173 -20.56 8.28 -8.50
C PRO A 173 -20.35 6.75 -8.55
N ARG A 174 -19.75 6.18 -7.50
CA ARG A 174 -19.53 4.74 -7.34
C ARG A 174 -20.11 4.24 -6.01
N GLU A 175 -20.63 3.01 -6.01
CA GLU A 175 -21.27 2.40 -4.84
C GLU A 175 -20.29 2.21 -3.68
N GLY A 176 -20.69 2.62 -2.47
CA GLY A 176 -19.95 2.33 -1.23
C GLY A 176 -18.94 3.38 -0.75
N ALA A 177 -18.63 4.42 -1.55
CA ALA A 177 -17.83 5.55 -1.07
C ALA A 177 -18.58 6.30 0.05
N PHE A 178 -17.87 6.63 1.13
CA PHE A 178 -18.42 7.36 2.29
C PHE A 178 -19.24 8.58 1.82
N GLN A 179 -20.56 8.54 2.06
CA GLN A 179 -21.49 9.59 1.67
C GLN A 179 -21.26 10.85 2.50
N ALA A 180 -20.38 11.71 1.99
CA ALA A 180 -20.43 13.14 2.18
C ALA A 180 -20.28 13.77 0.80
N ARG A 181 -21.41 13.85 0.07
CA ARG A 181 -21.52 14.39 -1.30
C ARG A 181 -20.95 15.82 -1.41
N GLU A 182 -20.92 16.56 -0.31
CA GLU A 182 -20.36 17.91 -0.22
C GLU A 182 -18.83 17.92 -0.09
N LEU A 183 -18.22 16.93 0.58
CA LEU A 183 -16.76 16.80 0.66
C LEU A 183 -16.15 16.19 -0.62
N LEU A 184 -17.00 15.68 -1.51
CA LEU A 184 -16.64 15.09 -2.80
C LEU A 184 -16.39 16.16 -3.88
N GLU A 185 -16.89 17.39 -3.67
CA GLU A 185 -16.62 18.53 -4.57
C GLU A 185 -15.30 19.24 -4.27
N LEU A 186 -14.70 18.96 -3.11
CA LEU A 186 -13.42 19.55 -2.72
C LEU A 186 -12.26 18.81 -3.38
N ASP A 187 -11.43 19.55 -4.10
CA ASP A 187 -10.21 19.04 -4.69
C ASP A 187 -9.25 18.49 -3.64
N ALA A 188 -8.65 17.36 -3.96
CA ALA A 188 -7.50 16.88 -3.23
C ALA A 188 -6.23 17.53 -3.79
N SER A 189 -5.27 17.81 -2.93
CA SER A 189 -4.00 18.42 -3.32
C SER A 189 -2.82 17.77 -2.61
N ALA A 190 -1.65 17.87 -3.25
CA ALA A 190 -0.38 17.71 -2.56
C ALA A 190 -0.23 18.92 -1.63
N GLY A 191 -0.54 18.71 -0.34
CA GLY A 191 -0.40 19.74 0.67
C GLY A 191 0.92 19.54 1.39
N GLY A 192 1.70 20.59 1.57
CA GLY A 192 2.85 20.50 2.49
C GLY A 192 2.41 19.98 3.86
N GLU A 193 3.36 19.41 4.62
CA GLU A 193 3.13 18.85 5.97
C GLU A 193 2.23 19.72 6.89
N PRO A 194 2.30 21.07 6.88
CA PRO A 194 1.41 21.90 7.71
C PRO A 194 -0.07 21.76 7.37
N LEU A 195 -0.43 21.69 6.07
CA LEU A 195 -1.81 21.57 5.63
C LEU A 195 -2.38 20.19 5.97
N TYR A 196 -1.57 19.14 5.77
CA TYR A 196 -1.93 17.77 6.17
C TYR A 196 -2.18 17.67 7.68
N ARG A 197 -1.30 18.23 8.52
CA ARG A 197 -1.49 18.19 9.99
C ARG A 197 -2.69 19.00 10.45
N ALA A 198 -2.98 20.13 9.80
CA ALA A 198 -4.11 20.99 10.16
C ALA A 198 -5.48 20.33 9.91
N GLN A 199 -5.61 19.51 8.85
CA GLN A 199 -6.87 18.81 8.54
C GLN A 199 -7.13 17.57 9.41
N VAL A 200 -6.09 16.94 9.98
CA VAL A 200 -6.23 15.67 10.72
C VAL A 200 -7.17 15.81 11.94
N PRO A 201 -7.06 16.84 12.80
CA PRO A 201 -8.01 17.05 13.89
C PRO A 201 -9.45 17.24 13.42
N TRP A 202 -9.65 17.97 12.32
CA TRP A 202 -10.98 18.17 11.73
C TRP A 202 -11.55 16.86 11.15
N ALA A 203 -10.74 16.09 10.43
CA ALA A 203 -11.07 14.77 9.93
C ALA A 203 -11.48 13.82 11.07
N ARG A 204 -10.72 13.81 12.16
CA ARG A 204 -11.03 13.04 13.38
C ARG A 204 -12.32 13.52 14.03
N ARG A 205 -12.61 14.82 14.05
CA ARG A 205 -13.85 15.37 14.59
C ARG A 205 -15.08 14.99 13.75
N LEU A 206 -14.97 15.06 12.42
CA LEU A 206 -16.02 14.59 11.51
C LEU A 206 -16.31 13.09 11.65
N ILE A 207 -15.27 12.28 11.82
CA ILE A 207 -15.38 10.83 11.93
C ILE A 207 -15.81 10.36 13.34
N GLY A 208 -15.23 10.95 14.38
CA GLY A 208 -15.20 10.38 15.74
C GLY A 208 -15.79 11.27 16.83
N GLY A 209 -16.03 12.57 16.58
CA GLY A 209 -16.52 13.50 17.61
C GLY A 209 -17.87 13.12 18.22
N SER A 210 -18.64 12.26 17.56
CA SER A 210 -19.94 11.76 18.01
C SER A 210 -19.93 10.27 18.39
N GLY A 211 -18.90 9.48 18.08
CA GLY A 211 -18.92 8.02 18.23
C GLY A 211 -19.01 7.53 19.68
N ARG A 212 -18.21 8.10 20.59
CA ARG A 212 -18.25 7.75 22.03
C ARG A 212 -19.53 8.25 22.70
N ALA A 213 -19.88 9.52 22.49
CA ALA A 213 -21.11 10.10 23.03
C ALA A 213 -22.36 9.35 22.56
N LEU A 214 -22.42 8.92 21.28
CA LEU A 214 -23.50 8.10 20.76
C LEU A 214 -23.49 6.67 21.31
N GLY A 215 -22.31 6.13 21.65
CA GLY A 215 -22.16 4.82 22.30
C GLY A 215 -22.68 4.84 23.72
N GLU A 216 -22.25 5.82 24.52
CA GLU A 216 -22.73 6.05 25.89
C GLU A 216 -24.25 6.32 25.91
N LEU A 217 -24.75 7.12 24.96
CA LEU A 217 -26.19 7.34 24.80
C LEU A 217 -26.94 6.07 24.40
N ALA A 218 -26.37 5.23 23.54
CA ALA A 218 -26.96 3.95 23.15
C ALA A 218 -27.01 2.95 24.31
N GLU A 219 -25.98 2.93 25.16
CA GLU A 219 -25.93 2.12 26.38
C GLU A 219 -26.92 2.63 27.43
N ALA A 220 -27.00 3.95 27.63
CA ALA A 220 -27.97 4.58 28.53
C ALA A 220 -29.43 4.35 28.09
N LEU A 221 -29.69 4.33 26.77
CA LEU A 221 -31.00 4.02 26.20
C LEU A 221 -31.30 2.51 26.11
N GLY A 222 -30.28 1.67 26.28
CA GLY A 222 -30.36 0.21 26.23
C GLY A 222 -30.37 -0.47 27.61
N GLY A 223 -30.05 0.27 28.67
CA GLY A 223 -30.15 -0.16 30.07
C GLY A 223 -31.61 -0.18 30.55
N GLU A 224 -31.94 -1.21 31.31
CA GLU A 224 -33.27 -1.64 31.78
C GLU A 224 -34.15 -2.37 30.74
N ALA A 225 -34.39 -3.65 31.05
CA ALA A 225 -35.11 -4.61 30.24
C ALA A 225 -36.59 -4.21 30.04
N HIS A 226 -37.14 -4.64 28.91
CA HIS A 226 -38.53 -4.45 28.43
C HIS A 226 -38.89 -3.07 27.86
N SER A 227 -38.49 -2.81 26.62
CA SER A 227 -39.46 -2.21 25.68
C SER A 227 -39.23 -2.71 24.26
N GLN A 228 -40.15 -3.53 23.77
CA GLN A 228 -40.31 -3.83 22.34
C GLN A 228 -40.85 -2.57 21.61
N GLY A 229 -40.12 -1.46 21.67
CA GLY A 229 -40.62 -0.13 21.29
C GLY A 229 -39.57 0.79 20.68
N LEU A 230 -39.98 2.05 20.52
CA LEU A 230 -39.22 3.12 19.84
C LEU A 230 -37.81 3.33 20.43
N ARG A 231 -37.64 3.17 21.75
CA ARG A 231 -36.37 3.32 22.48
C ARG A 231 -35.35 2.25 22.11
N ALA A 232 -35.74 0.97 22.09
CA ALA A 232 -34.85 -0.11 21.63
C ALA A 232 -34.48 0.00 20.15
N ARG A 233 -35.35 0.60 19.32
CA ARG A 233 -35.03 0.93 17.92
C ARG A 233 -34.05 2.10 17.84
N ALA A 234 -34.22 3.13 18.67
CA ALA A 234 -33.31 4.27 18.77
C ALA A 234 -31.92 3.84 19.28
N ALA A 235 -31.84 3.08 20.37
CA ALA A 235 -30.59 2.54 20.91
C ALA A 235 -29.83 1.69 19.88
N ARG A 236 -30.52 0.78 19.16
CA ARG A 236 -29.90 0.00 18.07
C ARG A 236 -29.39 0.88 16.92
N ARG A 237 -30.12 1.94 16.54
CA ARG A 237 -29.67 2.88 15.50
C ARG A 237 -28.45 3.66 15.98
N LEU A 238 -28.46 4.17 17.20
CA LEU A 238 -27.34 4.91 17.80
C LEU A 238 -26.10 4.03 17.95
N ALA A 239 -26.24 2.80 18.45
CA ALA A 239 -25.14 1.82 18.52
C ALA A 239 -24.60 1.48 17.12
N GLY A 240 -25.47 1.39 16.11
CA GLY A 240 -25.08 1.21 14.71
C GLY A 240 -24.26 2.38 14.17
N VAL A 241 -24.66 3.61 14.48
CA VAL A 241 -23.90 4.83 14.12
C VAL A 241 -22.56 4.89 14.87
N ALA A 242 -22.55 4.60 16.18
CA ALA A 242 -21.34 4.56 17.00
C ALA A 242 -20.33 3.53 16.46
N ARG A 243 -20.78 2.31 16.12
CA ARG A 243 -19.91 1.29 15.48
C ARG A 243 -19.34 1.76 14.14
N ARG A 244 -20.13 2.46 13.32
CA ARG A 244 -19.67 3.03 12.05
C ARG A 244 -18.61 4.10 12.28
N ALA A 245 -18.82 5.01 13.24
CA ALA A 245 -17.87 6.04 13.63
C ALA A 245 -16.55 5.43 14.11
N SER A 246 -16.58 4.46 15.02
CA SER A 246 -15.36 3.77 15.50
C SER A 246 -14.65 2.97 14.39
N LYS A 247 -15.39 2.40 13.43
CA LYS A 247 -14.78 1.72 12.27
C LYS A 247 -14.07 2.73 11.37
N ALA A 248 -14.67 3.89 11.13
CA ALA A 248 -14.07 4.97 10.35
C ALA A 248 -12.84 5.56 11.05
N GLU A 249 -12.85 5.73 12.38
CA GLU A 249 -11.70 6.23 13.16
C GLU A 249 -10.49 5.28 13.05
N ARG A 250 -10.72 3.97 13.17
CA ARG A 250 -9.67 2.96 12.93
C ARG A 250 -9.16 2.99 11.49
N GLY A 251 -10.04 3.25 10.52
CA GLY A 251 -9.67 3.42 9.12
C GLY A 251 -8.74 4.62 8.91
N LEU A 252 -9.07 5.77 9.52
CA LEU A 252 -8.25 6.98 9.45
C LEU A 252 -6.87 6.75 10.06
N ARG A 253 -6.77 6.09 11.22
CA ARG A 253 -5.48 5.78 11.84
C ARG A 253 -4.61 4.90 10.94
N LYS A 254 -5.16 3.87 10.31
CA LYS A 254 -4.43 3.04 9.34
C LYS A 254 -3.92 3.85 8.15
N VAL A 255 -4.71 4.82 7.70
CA VAL A 255 -4.34 5.75 6.63
C VAL A 255 -3.17 6.64 7.09
N GLU A 256 -3.26 7.24 8.26
CA GLU A 256 -2.17 8.06 8.84
C GLU A 256 -0.86 7.24 8.95
N GLU A 257 -0.93 6.03 9.52
CA GLU A 257 0.21 5.11 9.64
C GLU A 257 0.81 4.74 8.27
N ALA A 258 -0.02 4.59 7.25
CA ALA A 258 0.45 4.29 5.90
C ALA A 258 1.12 5.51 5.26
N VAL A 259 0.51 6.71 5.38
CA VAL A 259 1.09 7.96 4.89
C VAL A 259 2.46 8.21 5.53
N ASP A 260 2.59 8.03 6.85
CA ASP A 260 3.85 8.19 7.56
C ASP A 260 4.92 7.20 7.06
N ARG A 261 4.54 5.95 6.78
CA ARG A 261 5.46 4.94 6.22
C ARG A 261 5.98 5.30 4.84
N PHE A 262 5.17 6.00 4.04
CA PHE A 262 5.53 6.37 2.67
C PHE A 262 6.16 7.76 2.55
N ARG A 263 6.20 8.55 3.63
CA ARG A 263 6.80 9.89 3.67
C ARG A 263 8.19 9.96 3.01
N PRO A 264 9.11 8.99 3.22
CA PRO A 264 10.40 9.01 2.55
C PRO A 264 10.32 9.08 1.02
N PHE A 265 9.29 8.46 0.43
CA PHE A 265 9.11 8.33 -1.02
C PHE A 265 8.22 9.41 -1.64
N VAL A 266 7.40 10.10 -0.84
CA VAL A 266 6.42 11.08 -1.34
C VAL A 266 6.71 12.52 -0.94
N ALA A 267 7.61 12.74 0.01
CA ALA A 267 7.89 14.08 0.55
C ALA A 267 9.38 14.36 0.83
N GLU A 268 10.15 13.37 1.28
CA GLU A 268 11.51 13.64 1.77
C GLU A 268 12.57 13.48 0.67
N HIS A 269 12.52 12.38 -0.08
CA HIS A 269 13.53 12.03 -1.07
C HIS A 269 12.96 12.04 -2.49
N GLU A 270 13.81 12.45 -3.42
CA GLU A 270 13.55 12.32 -4.86
C GLU A 270 14.31 11.09 -5.37
N HIS A 271 13.57 10.11 -5.87
CA HIS A 271 14.14 8.90 -6.45
C HIS A 271 13.85 8.90 -7.95
N VAL A 272 14.91 8.87 -8.76
CA VAL A 272 14.82 8.80 -10.22
C VAL A 272 15.45 7.49 -10.66
N PHE A 273 14.63 6.63 -11.27
CA PHE A 273 15.07 5.34 -11.80
C PHE A 273 15.29 5.42 -13.31
N VAL A 274 16.51 5.10 -13.74
CA VAL A 274 16.93 5.16 -15.14
C VAL A 274 16.65 3.82 -15.83
N SER A 275 15.72 3.84 -16.78
CA SER A 275 15.18 2.64 -17.47
C SER A 275 15.82 2.36 -18.84
N GLU A 276 16.87 3.10 -19.21
CA GLU A 276 17.54 2.97 -20.52
C GLU A 276 18.01 1.53 -20.82
N ALA A 277 18.47 0.80 -19.82
CA ALA A 277 18.95 -0.57 -20.00
C ALA A 277 17.83 -1.53 -20.46
N VAL A 278 16.64 -1.48 -19.85
CA VAL A 278 15.52 -2.34 -20.27
C VAL A 278 14.94 -1.89 -21.61
N GLU A 279 14.95 -0.59 -21.88
CA GLU A 279 14.52 -0.03 -23.17
C GLU A 279 15.46 -0.47 -24.31
N GLY A 280 16.77 -0.45 -24.07
CA GLY A 280 17.76 -0.97 -25.00
C GLY A 280 17.58 -2.45 -25.29
N LEU A 281 17.26 -3.27 -24.27
CA LEU A 281 16.94 -4.69 -24.48
C LEU A 281 15.64 -4.88 -25.27
N SER A 282 14.60 -4.09 -24.97
CA SER A 282 13.33 -4.11 -25.70
C SER A 282 13.52 -3.74 -27.18
N ALA A 283 14.37 -2.76 -27.47
CA ALA A 283 14.65 -2.31 -28.84
C ALA A 283 15.32 -3.40 -29.72
N ARG A 284 16.02 -4.35 -29.11
CA ARG A 284 16.66 -5.49 -29.80
C ARG A 284 15.69 -6.56 -30.27
N LEU A 285 14.44 -6.55 -29.78
CA LEU A 285 13.43 -7.55 -30.15
C LEU A 285 13.07 -7.47 -31.64
N ALA A 286 12.87 -8.64 -32.25
CA ALA A 286 12.28 -8.73 -33.58
C ALA A 286 10.84 -8.19 -33.58
N GLU A 287 10.38 -7.70 -34.72
CA GLU A 287 9.06 -7.04 -34.83
C GLU A 287 7.91 -7.89 -34.28
N GLY A 288 7.91 -9.20 -34.58
CA GLY A 288 6.90 -10.14 -34.09
C GLY A 288 6.92 -10.40 -32.58
N GLU A 289 8.03 -10.10 -31.90
CA GLU A 289 8.21 -10.34 -30.47
C GLU A 289 7.85 -9.12 -29.61
N ARG A 290 7.94 -7.91 -30.20
CA ARG A 290 7.72 -6.63 -29.49
C ARG A 290 6.36 -6.56 -28.81
N GLY A 291 5.31 -7.06 -29.44
CA GLY A 291 3.96 -7.08 -28.85
C GLY A 291 3.87 -7.90 -27.56
N ARG A 292 4.69 -8.97 -27.43
CA ARG A 292 4.62 -9.91 -26.30
C ARG A 292 5.67 -9.67 -25.22
N PHE A 293 6.87 -9.25 -25.60
CA PHE A 293 8.00 -9.10 -24.70
C PHE A 293 8.54 -7.67 -24.59
N GLY A 294 8.05 -6.77 -25.44
CA GLY A 294 8.48 -5.38 -25.43
C GLY A 294 8.10 -4.66 -24.14
N TRP A 295 9.03 -3.82 -23.67
CA TRP A 295 8.84 -2.89 -22.56
C TRP A 295 7.92 -1.74 -22.99
N GLY A 296 6.72 -1.69 -22.42
CA GLY A 296 5.62 -0.82 -22.85
C GLY A 296 5.44 0.45 -22.02
N VAL A 297 6.15 0.61 -20.90
CA VAL A 297 5.99 1.77 -19.98
C VAL A 297 6.12 3.13 -20.66
N PRO A 298 7.03 3.37 -21.63
CA PRO A 298 7.11 4.65 -22.33
C PRO A 298 5.83 5.06 -23.05
N GLY A 299 5.01 4.08 -23.48
CA GLY A 299 3.74 4.30 -24.18
C GLY A 299 2.49 4.17 -23.30
N LEU A 300 2.65 4.07 -21.98
CA LEU A 300 1.53 3.92 -21.04
C LEU A 300 0.79 5.25 -20.86
N ASP A 301 -0.50 5.27 -21.15
CA ASP A 301 -1.35 6.44 -20.85
C ASP A 301 -1.79 6.43 -19.38
N TRP A 302 -1.14 7.23 -18.54
CA TRP A 302 -1.51 7.40 -17.14
C TRP A 302 -2.95 7.90 -16.94
N GLY A 303 -3.44 8.73 -17.86
CA GLY A 303 -4.77 9.33 -17.82
C GLY A 303 -5.87 8.28 -17.98
N ALA A 304 -5.63 7.24 -18.76
CA ALA A 304 -6.53 6.09 -18.88
C ALA A 304 -6.23 5.03 -17.80
N PHE A 305 -4.97 4.61 -17.67
CA PHE A 305 -4.57 3.53 -16.78
C PHE A 305 -4.96 3.79 -15.33
N TRP A 306 -4.71 4.98 -14.78
CA TRP A 306 -4.93 5.23 -13.36
C TRP A 306 -6.43 5.18 -12.96
N PRO A 307 -7.33 5.97 -13.57
CA PRO A 307 -8.74 5.97 -13.19
C PRO A 307 -9.55 4.77 -13.70
N GLU A 308 -9.18 4.17 -14.84
CA GLU A 308 -9.96 3.11 -15.50
C GLU A 308 -9.45 1.70 -15.20
N VAL A 309 -8.18 1.54 -14.83
CA VAL A 309 -7.57 0.22 -14.61
C VAL A 309 -7.09 0.07 -13.16
N GLN A 310 -6.19 0.93 -12.71
CA GLN A 310 -5.56 0.82 -11.39
C GLN A 310 -6.58 0.98 -10.25
N LEU A 311 -7.35 2.09 -10.23
CA LEU A 311 -8.28 2.34 -9.13
C LEU A 311 -9.39 1.29 -9.04
N PRO A 312 -10.08 0.90 -10.14
CA PRO A 312 -11.04 -0.21 -10.10
C PRO A 312 -10.41 -1.55 -9.68
N GLY A 313 -9.16 -1.81 -10.09
CA GLY A 313 -8.39 -2.97 -9.64
C GLY A 313 -8.19 -2.97 -8.12
N LEU A 314 -7.75 -1.84 -7.55
CA LEU A 314 -7.58 -1.70 -6.10
C LEU A 314 -8.92 -1.85 -5.35
N GLU A 315 -9.99 -1.25 -5.84
CA GLU A 315 -11.34 -1.37 -5.28
C GLU A 315 -11.83 -2.83 -5.25
N THR A 316 -11.47 -3.61 -6.26
CA THR A 316 -11.87 -5.01 -6.39
C THR A 316 -11.01 -5.92 -5.51
N TRP A 317 -9.69 -5.82 -5.61
CA TRP A 317 -8.77 -6.84 -5.07
C TRP A 317 -8.13 -6.46 -3.73
N VAL A 318 -8.01 -5.16 -3.44
CA VAL A 318 -7.14 -4.63 -2.37
C VAL A 318 -7.93 -3.94 -1.25
N TYR A 319 -8.80 -2.99 -1.58
CA TYR A 319 -9.59 -2.24 -0.59
C TYR A 319 -10.46 -3.13 0.30
N PRO A 320 -11.08 -4.23 -0.18
CA PRO A 320 -11.78 -5.15 0.70
C PRO A 320 -10.88 -5.66 1.82
N ARG A 321 -9.60 -5.97 1.54
CA ARG A 321 -8.64 -6.44 2.55
C ARG A 321 -8.34 -5.36 3.59
N LEU A 322 -8.19 -4.09 3.19
CA LEU A 322 -8.01 -2.95 4.11
C LEU A 322 -9.19 -2.79 5.08
N GLU A 323 -10.39 -3.07 4.59
CA GLU A 323 -11.63 -3.00 5.34
C GLU A 323 -11.96 -4.27 6.16
N GLY A 324 -11.14 -5.31 6.06
CA GLY A 324 -11.36 -6.61 6.70
C GLY A 324 -12.39 -7.50 6.00
N ARG A 325 -12.69 -7.22 4.74
CA ARG A 325 -13.50 -8.03 3.81
C ARG A 325 -12.59 -8.92 2.95
N ARG A 326 -13.15 -9.98 2.37
CA ARG A 326 -12.46 -10.80 1.37
C ARG A 326 -12.72 -10.23 -0.02
N PRO A 327 -11.70 -10.15 -0.91
CA PRO A 327 -11.92 -9.83 -2.32
C PRO A 327 -12.74 -10.93 -3.01
N PRO A 328 -13.34 -10.66 -4.19
CA PRO A 328 -13.94 -11.69 -5.02
C PRO A 328 -12.91 -12.78 -5.36
N ARG A 329 -13.41 -14.01 -5.57
CA ARG A 329 -12.59 -15.16 -5.95
C ARG A 329 -12.54 -15.29 -7.46
#